data_AF-A0A0T9CA98-F1
#
_entry.id   AF-A0A0T9CA98-F1
#
_cell.length_a   1.000
_cell.length_b   1.000
_cell.length_c   1.000
_cell.angle_alpha   90.00
_cell.angle_beta   90.00
_cell.angle_gamma   90.00
#
_symmetry.space_group_name_H-M   'P 1'
#
loop_
_entity.id
_entity.type
_entity.pdbx_description
1 polymer ?
#
loop_
_entity_poly.entity_id
_entity_poly.type
_entity_poly.pdbx_seq_one_letter_code
_entity_poly.pdbx_strand_id
1 'polypeptide(L)'
;MLTLLSEPNVLLLDEPTNDVDTEMLTATEDLLDSWAGTLIVVSHDRYLLERVTDQQYAILDDRLRHLPGGIDEYLQLAARVSAPAPAERPAPPAMSGAQRRATEKELAAVDRQLARLADRVAAKHTELAEHDQSDHVGITRLTQQLRVLQDHVAAMENRWLELSEMLE
;
A
#
# COMPACT_ATOMS: atom_id res chain seq x y z
N MET A 1 13.70 -21.95 -4.62
CA MET A 1 15.12 -21.53 -4.74
C MET A 1 16.10 -22.60 -5.25
N LEU A 2 15.90 -23.91 -5.02
CA LEU A 2 16.77 -24.98 -5.60
C LEU A 2 16.78 -25.01 -7.15
N THR A 3 15.76 -24.44 -7.79
CA THR A 3 15.62 -24.31 -9.25
C THR A 3 16.59 -23.33 -9.91
N LEU A 4 17.10 -22.33 -9.17
CA LEU A 4 18.05 -21.34 -9.69
C LEU A 4 19.43 -21.93 -9.99
N LEU A 5 19.78 -23.05 -9.34
CA LEU A 5 21.07 -23.74 -9.51
C LEU A 5 21.17 -24.53 -10.83
N SER A 6 20.08 -24.61 -11.60
CA SER A 6 20.01 -25.38 -12.85
C SER A 6 20.17 -24.53 -14.12
N GLU A 7 20.45 -23.22 -13.99
CA GLU A 7 20.61 -22.26 -15.10
C GLU A 7 19.57 -22.45 -16.24
N PRO A 8 18.25 -22.43 -15.93
CA PRO A 8 17.25 -22.62 -16.96
C PRO A 8 17.21 -21.42 -17.92
N ASN A 9 17.06 -21.69 -19.22
CA ASN A 9 16.91 -20.64 -20.25
C ASN A 9 15.63 -19.80 -20.05
N VAL A 10 14.61 -20.36 -19.39
CA VAL A 10 13.34 -19.71 -19.09
C VAL A 10 12.99 -19.97 -17.63
N LEU A 11 12.75 -18.90 -16.87
CA LEU A 11 12.34 -18.95 -15.47
C LEU A 11 10.89 -18.44 -15.35
N LEU A 12 10.01 -19.26 -14.76
CA LEU A 12 8.63 -18.89 -14.45
C LEU A 12 8.50 -18.78 -12.93
N LEU A 13 8.05 -17.63 -12.45
CA LEU A 13 7.81 -17.34 -11.04
C LEU A 13 6.36 -16.90 -10.85
N ASP A 14 5.68 -17.55 -9.92
CA ASP A 14 4.34 -17.18 -9.48
C ASP A 14 4.41 -16.76 -8.02
N GLU A 15 4.07 -15.51 -7.76
CA GLU A 15 4.15 -14.83 -6.46
C GLU A 15 5.48 -15.04 -5.72
N PRO A 16 6.63 -14.61 -6.29
CA PRO A 16 7.95 -14.82 -5.70
C PRO A 16 8.19 -14.02 -4.42
N THR A 17 7.32 -13.07 -4.08
CA THR A 17 7.40 -12.25 -2.86
C THR A 17 6.77 -12.93 -1.65
N ASN A 18 6.01 -14.02 -1.86
CA ASN A 18 5.31 -14.67 -0.77
C ASN A 18 6.30 -15.37 0.18
N ASP A 19 6.12 -15.16 1.49
CA ASP A 19 6.95 -15.72 2.56
C ASP A 19 8.44 -15.29 2.55
N VAL A 20 8.77 -14.14 1.94
CA VAL A 20 10.14 -13.60 1.85
C VAL A 20 10.30 -12.33 2.70
N ASP A 21 11.27 -12.32 3.62
CA ASP A 21 11.61 -11.12 4.42
C ASP A 21 12.13 -9.98 3.54
N THR A 22 11.94 -8.72 3.96
CA THR A 22 12.28 -7.51 3.16
C THR A 22 13.74 -7.47 2.69
N GLU A 23 14.70 -7.97 3.49
CA GLU A 23 16.12 -8.04 3.08
C GLU A 23 16.35 -9.07 1.97
N MET A 24 15.62 -10.19 2.00
CA MET A 24 15.69 -11.24 0.98
C MET A 24 14.96 -10.83 -0.31
N LEU A 25 13.97 -9.94 -0.22
CA LEU A 25 13.29 -9.37 -1.37
C LEU A 25 14.27 -8.56 -2.23
N THR A 26 15.05 -7.65 -1.64
CA THR A 26 16.06 -6.87 -2.37
C THR A 26 17.10 -7.76 -3.06
N ALA A 27 17.59 -8.80 -2.39
CA ALA A 27 18.54 -9.74 -2.99
C ALA A 27 17.90 -10.56 -4.14
N THR A 28 16.60 -10.87 -4.03
CA THR A 28 15.85 -11.56 -5.09
C THR A 28 15.60 -10.63 -6.27
N GLU A 29 15.27 -9.36 -6.03
CA GLU A 29 15.13 -8.34 -7.08
C GLU A 29 16.42 -8.17 -7.88
N ASP A 30 17.57 -8.02 -7.20
CA ASP A 30 18.86 -7.86 -7.86
C ASP A 30 19.25 -9.09 -8.71
N LEU A 31 18.92 -10.29 -8.22
CA LEU A 31 19.14 -11.53 -8.96
C LEU A 31 18.25 -11.63 -10.21
N LEU A 32 16.99 -11.20 -10.10
CA LEU A 32 16.05 -11.27 -11.21
C LEU A 32 16.30 -10.19 -12.27
N ASP A 33 16.68 -8.98 -11.85
CA ASP A 33 17.07 -7.86 -12.74
C ASP A 33 18.31 -8.19 -13.57
N SER A 34 19.27 -8.95 -12.99
CA SER A 34 20.48 -9.39 -13.68
C SER A 34 20.36 -10.74 -14.40
N TRP A 35 19.14 -11.30 -14.49
CA TRP A 35 18.93 -12.63 -15.07
C TRP A 35 19.14 -12.61 -16.59
N ALA A 36 20.10 -13.41 -17.08
CA ALA A 36 20.47 -13.43 -18.50
C ALA A 36 19.50 -14.22 -19.41
N GLY A 37 18.49 -14.88 -18.83
CA GLY A 37 17.50 -15.70 -19.54
C GLY A 37 16.14 -15.04 -19.70
N THR A 38 15.16 -15.74 -20.28
CA THR A 38 13.78 -15.26 -20.31
C THR A 38 13.14 -15.43 -18.93
N LEU A 39 12.54 -14.36 -18.42
CA LEU A 39 11.86 -14.34 -17.13
C LEU A 39 10.37 -14.04 -17.33
N ILE A 40 9.51 -14.87 -16.75
CA ILE A 40 8.06 -14.64 -16.67
C ILE A 40 7.70 -14.62 -15.20
N VAL A 41 7.21 -13.47 -14.73
CA VAL A 41 6.83 -13.25 -13.34
C VAL A 41 5.36 -12.90 -13.27
N VAL A 42 4.66 -13.58 -12.36
CA VAL A 42 3.33 -13.19 -11.88
C VAL A 42 3.50 -12.70 -10.46
N SER A 43 3.09 -11.46 -10.19
CA SER A 43 3.17 -10.87 -8.85
C SER A 43 2.08 -9.82 -8.69
N HIS A 44 1.53 -9.72 -7.49
CA HIS A 44 0.75 -8.59 -7.03
C HIS A 44 1.59 -7.36 -6.59
N ASP A 45 2.91 -7.50 -6.48
CA ASP A 45 3.81 -6.40 -6.11
C ASP A 45 4.18 -5.54 -7.33
N ARG A 46 3.71 -4.29 -7.32
CA ARG A 46 3.98 -3.31 -8.37
C ARG A 46 5.46 -2.98 -8.52
N TYR A 47 6.18 -2.81 -7.42
CA TYR A 47 7.57 -2.37 -7.45
C TYR A 47 8.47 -3.46 -8.02
N LEU A 48 8.23 -4.71 -7.65
CA LEU A 48 8.94 -5.86 -8.23
C LEU A 48 8.73 -5.93 -9.74
N LEU A 49 7.48 -5.86 -10.21
CA LEU A 49 7.15 -5.96 -11.63
C LEU A 49 7.77 -4.82 -12.44
N GLU A 50 7.70 -3.58 -11.96
CA GLU A 50 8.31 -2.42 -12.65
C GLU A 50 9.83 -2.49 -12.67
N ARG A 51 10.45 -3.07 -11.64
CA ARG A 51 11.91 -3.15 -11.53
C ARG A 51 12.51 -4.28 -12.37
N VAL A 52 11.84 -5.44 -12.43
CA VAL A 52 12.43 -6.69 -12.96
C VAL A 52 11.96 -7.03 -14.37
N THR A 53 10.85 -6.45 -14.85
CA THR A 53 10.26 -6.84 -16.14
C THR A 53 10.30 -5.71 -17.17
N ASP A 54 10.71 -6.05 -18.39
CA ASP A 54 10.74 -5.10 -19.53
C ASP A 54 9.37 -4.86 -20.14
N GLN A 55 8.48 -5.86 -20.07
CA GLN A 55 7.18 -5.89 -20.74
C GLN A 55 6.12 -6.41 -19.79
N GLN A 56 4.98 -5.73 -19.73
CA GLN A 56 3.92 -6.05 -18.80
C GLN A 56 2.66 -6.48 -19.55
N TYR A 57 2.01 -7.52 -19.03
CA TYR A 57 0.80 -8.08 -19.62
C TYR A 57 -0.26 -8.23 -18.54
N ALA A 58 -1.51 -7.97 -18.90
CA ALA A 58 -2.65 -8.21 -18.04
C ALA A 58 -3.68 -9.11 -18.72
N ILE A 59 -4.42 -9.86 -17.92
CA ILE A 59 -5.58 -10.60 -18.38
C ILE A 59 -6.79 -9.68 -18.17
N LEU A 60 -7.34 -9.17 -19.26
CA LEU A 60 -8.53 -8.30 -19.29
C LEU A 60 -9.55 -8.93 -20.23
N ASP A 61 -10.81 -9.02 -19.80
CA ASP A 61 -11.90 -9.62 -20.59
C ASP A 61 -11.54 -11.02 -21.13
N ASP A 62 -10.96 -11.87 -20.28
CA ASP A 62 -10.45 -13.23 -20.59
C ASP A 62 -9.40 -13.27 -21.72
N ARG A 63 -8.73 -12.15 -22.00
CA ARG A 63 -7.66 -12.04 -23.01
C ARG A 63 -6.39 -11.48 -22.42
N LEU A 64 -5.26 -12.06 -22.82
CA LEU A 64 -3.95 -11.50 -22.53
C LEU A 64 -3.74 -10.25 -23.38
N ARG A 65 -3.52 -9.11 -22.73
CA ARG A 65 -3.27 -7.82 -23.36
C ARG A 65 -1.91 -7.30 -22.94
N HIS A 66 -1.12 -6.88 -23.93
CA HIS A 66 0.14 -6.18 -23.69
C HIS A 66 -0.12 -4.74 -23.21
N LEU A 67 0.65 -4.29 -22.23
CA LEU A 67 0.55 -2.99 -21.58
C LEU A 67 1.88 -2.24 -21.69
N PRO A 68 2.12 -1.51 -22.80
CA PRO A 68 3.34 -0.71 -22.96
C PRO A 68 3.45 0.44 -21.95
N GLY A 69 2.33 0.92 -21.40
CA GLY A 69 2.30 1.90 -20.30
C GLY A 69 2.39 1.26 -18.91
N GLY A 70 2.60 -0.06 -18.86
CA GLY A 70 2.81 -0.81 -17.64
C GLY A 70 1.61 -0.85 -16.69
N ILE A 71 1.89 -0.92 -15.38
CA ILE A 71 0.88 -1.06 -14.32
C ILE A 71 -0.04 0.16 -14.25
N ASP A 72 0.44 1.36 -14.56
CA ASP A 72 -0.42 2.54 -14.61
C ASP A 72 -1.48 2.43 -15.71
N GLU A 73 -1.12 1.87 -16.89
CA GLU A 73 -2.10 1.57 -17.94
C GLU A 73 -3.11 0.52 -17.48
N TYR A 74 -2.66 -0.52 -16.76
CA TYR A 74 -3.55 -1.52 -16.16
C TYR A 74 -4.57 -0.89 -15.22
N LEU A 75 -4.14 -0.04 -14.29
CA LEU A 75 -5.02 0.62 -13.32
C LEU A 75 -6.05 1.52 -14.00
N GLN A 76 -5.64 2.26 -15.03
CA GLN A 76 -6.57 3.08 -15.83
C GLN A 76 -7.60 2.24 -16.58
N LEU A 77 -7.19 1.10 -17.14
CA LEU A 77 -8.08 0.17 -17.82
C LEU A 77 -9.04 -0.50 -16.83
N ALA A 78 -8.56 -0.94 -15.68
CA ALA A 78 -9.38 -1.53 -14.62
C ALA A 78 -10.44 -0.53 -14.11
N ALA A 79 -10.06 0.74 -13.92
CA ALA A 79 -10.99 1.80 -13.56
C ALA A 79 -12.07 2.02 -14.64
N ARG A 80 -11.71 1.89 -15.93
CA ARG A 80 -12.65 2.02 -17.07
C ARG A 80 -13.58 0.81 -17.23
N VAL A 81 -13.13 -0.39 -16.90
CA VAL A 81 -13.95 -1.63 -16.94
C VAL A 81 -14.93 -1.67 -15.78
N SER A 82 -14.52 -1.17 -14.60
CA SER A 82 -15.41 -0.98 -13.44
C SER A 82 -16.40 0.17 -13.67
N ALA A 83 -16.06 1.14 -14.51
CA ALA A 83 -16.97 2.20 -14.92
C ALA A 83 -18.04 1.64 -15.89
N PRO A 84 -19.35 1.78 -15.59
CA PRO A 84 -20.37 1.43 -16.57
C PRO A 84 -20.19 2.28 -17.83
N ALA A 85 -20.39 1.69 -19.01
CA ALA A 85 -20.40 2.38 -20.30
C ALA A 85 -21.20 3.70 -20.20
N PRO A 86 -20.79 4.78 -20.90
CA PRO A 86 -21.45 6.07 -20.78
C PRO A 86 -22.84 6.01 -21.44
N ALA A 87 -23.81 5.52 -20.67
CA ALA A 87 -25.15 6.05 -20.75
C ALA A 87 -25.07 7.47 -20.15
N GLU A 88 -25.66 8.45 -20.82
CA GLU A 88 -26.01 9.74 -20.22
C GLU A 88 -26.90 9.48 -18.99
N ARG A 89 -26.29 9.13 -17.87
CA ARG A 89 -26.89 9.22 -16.56
C ARG A 89 -26.66 10.66 -16.11
N PRO A 90 -27.68 11.34 -15.57
CA PRO A 90 -27.44 12.59 -14.89
C PRO A 90 -26.35 12.31 -13.83
N ALA A 91 -25.32 13.16 -13.80
CA ALA A 91 -24.26 13.04 -12.81
C ALA A 91 -24.89 12.79 -11.42
N PRO A 92 -24.39 11.84 -10.61
CA PRO A 92 -24.81 11.77 -9.22
C PRO A 92 -24.73 13.17 -8.64
N PRO A 93 -25.71 13.62 -7.84
CA PRO A 93 -25.73 15.00 -7.38
C PRO A 93 -24.38 15.26 -6.71
N ALA A 94 -23.58 16.12 -7.35
CA ALA A 94 -22.31 16.56 -6.79
C ALA A 94 -22.60 17.01 -5.36
N MET A 95 -21.75 16.60 -4.42
CA MET A 95 -21.90 16.93 -3.01
C MET A 95 -22.33 18.38 -2.87
N SER A 96 -23.46 18.61 -2.19
CA SER A 96 -23.96 19.96 -2.02
C SER A 96 -22.88 20.82 -1.36
N GLY A 97 -22.84 22.12 -1.64
CA GLY A 97 -21.84 23.01 -1.02
C GLY A 97 -21.89 23.00 0.52
N ALA A 98 -23.02 22.61 1.12
CA ALA A 98 -23.12 22.36 2.56
C ALA A 98 -22.40 21.08 3.00
N GLN A 99 -22.57 19.97 2.26
CA GLN A 99 -21.89 18.70 2.52
C GLN A 99 -20.37 18.80 2.31
N ARG A 100 -19.92 19.52 1.27
CA ARG A 100 -18.49 19.76 1.04
C ARG A 100 -17.84 20.50 2.21
N ARG A 101 -18.42 21.63 2.64
CA ARG A 101 -17.93 22.40 3.80
C ARG A 101 -17.95 21.60 5.11
N ALA A 102 -18.94 20.72 5.29
CA ALA A 102 -19.00 19.84 6.45
C ALA A 102 -17.84 18.83 6.44
N THR A 103 -17.56 18.24 5.28
CA THR A 103 -16.47 17.26 5.08
C THR A 103 -15.09 17.91 5.23
N GLU A 104 -14.88 19.10 4.65
CA GLU A 104 -13.66 19.92 4.85
C GLU A 104 -13.42 20.26 6.33
N LYS A 105 -14.49 20.60 7.06
CA LYS A 105 -14.41 20.90 8.49
C LYS A 105 -14.06 19.67 9.32
N GLU A 106 -14.60 18.50 8.93
CA GLU A 106 -14.31 17.23 9.57
C GLU A 106 -12.87 16.79 9.31
N LEU A 107 -12.39 16.89 8.07
CA LEU A 107 -11.00 16.63 7.69
C LEU A 107 -10.03 17.48 8.53
N ALA A 108 -10.29 18.79 8.62
CA ALA A 108 -9.49 19.71 9.44
C ALA A 108 -9.58 19.40 10.96
N ALA A 109 -10.66 18.77 11.43
CA ALA A 109 -10.76 18.31 12.81
C ALA A 109 -9.93 17.04 13.04
N VAL A 110 -9.96 16.09 12.11
CA VAL A 110 -9.14 14.88 12.12
C VAL A 110 -7.66 15.23 12.09
N ASP A 111 -7.22 16.17 11.24
CA ASP A 111 -5.84 16.68 11.22
C ASP A 111 -5.38 17.17 12.60
N ARG A 112 -6.22 17.99 13.25
CA ARG A 112 -5.91 18.50 14.60
C ARG A 112 -5.88 17.39 15.65
N GLN A 113 -6.66 16.32 15.46
CA GLN A 113 -6.64 15.17 16.36
C GLN A 113 -5.40 14.30 16.15
N LEU A 114 -5.00 14.07 14.89
CA LEU A 114 -3.77 13.37 14.53
C LEU A 114 -2.54 14.07 15.11
N ALA A 115 -2.44 15.40 14.98
CA ALA A 115 -1.35 16.17 15.58
C ALA A 115 -1.27 15.97 17.10
N ARG A 116 -2.40 16.03 17.82
CA ARG A 116 -2.43 15.79 19.28
C ARG A 116 -2.09 14.35 19.65
N LEU A 117 -2.49 13.37 18.83
CA LEU A 117 -2.14 11.98 19.06
C LEU A 117 -0.64 11.75 18.84
N ALA A 118 -0.06 12.36 17.81
CA ALA A 118 1.38 12.33 17.56
C ALA A 118 2.16 12.89 18.75
N ASP A 119 1.75 14.03 19.31
CA ASP A 119 2.37 14.60 20.53
C ASP A 119 2.30 13.64 21.72
N ARG A 120 1.17 12.95 21.90
CA ARG A 120 0.98 11.96 22.99
C ARG A 120 1.82 10.70 22.78
N VAL A 121 1.95 10.24 21.54
CA VAL A 121 2.80 9.11 21.16
C VAL A 121 4.27 9.46 21.43
N ALA A 122 4.71 10.64 21.00
CA ALA A 122 6.07 11.13 21.27
C ALA A 122 6.36 11.21 22.77
N ALA A 123 5.45 11.80 23.56
CA ALA A 123 5.58 11.86 25.01
C ALA A 123 5.67 10.46 25.65
N LYS A 124 4.88 9.50 25.17
CA LYS A 124 4.93 8.10 25.66
C LYS A 124 6.21 7.38 25.26
N HIS A 125 6.77 7.65 24.09
CA HIS A 125 8.08 7.15 23.70
C HIS A 125 9.19 7.70 24.61
N THR A 126 9.15 8.99 24.95
CA THR A 126 10.09 9.57 25.92
C THR A 126 9.95 8.92 27.29
N GLU A 127 8.73 8.77 27.81
CA GLU A 127 8.48 8.11 29.10
C GLU A 127 8.98 6.66 29.11
N LEU A 128 8.81 5.93 28.01
CA LEU A 128 9.33 4.57 27.86
C LEU A 128 10.86 4.54 27.82
N ALA A 129 11.50 5.48 27.14
CA ALA A 129 12.95 5.58 27.02
C ALA A 129 13.63 5.97 28.34
N GLU A 130 12.98 6.80 29.15
CA GLU A 130 13.45 7.22 30.47
C GLU A 130 13.11 6.21 31.58
N HIS A 131 12.30 5.19 31.29
CA HIS A 131 11.87 4.20 32.28
C HIS A 131 13.03 3.28 32.72
N ASP A 132 12.98 2.83 33.97
CA ASP A 132 13.91 1.83 34.48
C ASP A 132 13.78 0.53 33.68
N GLN A 133 14.91 0.10 33.07
CA GLN A 133 15.01 -1.10 32.23
C GLN A 133 14.82 -2.40 33.01
N SER A 134 15.00 -2.36 34.33
CA SER A 134 14.81 -3.51 35.21
C SER A 134 13.34 -3.73 35.62
N ASP A 135 12.48 -2.72 35.46
CA ASP A 135 11.03 -2.84 35.68
C ASP A 135 10.30 -3.29 34.40
N HIS A 136 10.36 -4.59 34.14
CA HIS A 136 9.71 -5.21 33.00
C HIS A 136 8.17 -5.10 33.01
N VAL A 137 7.55 -4.99 34.20
CA VAL A 137 6.09 -4.85 34.33
C VAL A 137 5.68 -3.42 33.94
N GLY A 138 6.41 -2.42 34.40
CA GLY A 138 6.23 -1.01 34.02
C GLY A 138 6.41 -0.80 32.52
N ILE A 139 7.48 -1.35 31.94
CA ILE A 139 7.75 -1.30 30.49
C ILE A 139 6.61 -1.92 29.69
N THR A 140 6.18 -3.14 30.05
CA THR A 140 5.10 -3.84 29.33
C THR A 140 3.81 -3.01 29.33
N ARG A 141 3.47 -2.40 30.47
CA ARG A 141 2.31 -1.52 30.59
C ARG A 141 2.43 -0.27 29.71
N LEU A 142 3.61 0.37 29.67
CA LEU A 142 3.84 1.55 28.84
C LEU A 142 3.81 1.20 27.35
N THR A 143 4.40 0.08 26.94
CA THR A 143 4.31 -0.43 25.56
C THR A 143 2.87 -0.72 25.16
N GLN A 144 2.05 -1.29 26.06
CA GLN A 144 0.63 -1.51 25.80
C GLN A 144 -0.13 -0.18 25.62
N GLN A 145 0.14 0.82 26.47
CA GLN A 145 -0.46 2.15 26.35
C GLN A 145 -0.06 2.84 25.04
N LEU A 146 1.20 2.70 24.63
CA LEU A 146 1.71 3.22 23.37
C LEU A 146 1.01 2.58 22.18
N ARG A 147 0.85 1.24 22.20
CA ARG A 147 0.13 0.51 21.16
C ARG A 147 -1.31 1.00 21.00
N VAL A 148 -2.03 1.22 22.10
CA VAL A 148 -3.40 1.77 22.05
C VAL A 148 -3.43 3.16 21.39
N LEU A 149 -2.43 4.01 21.65
CA LEU A 149 -2.34 5.32 20.99
C LEU A 149 -2.03 5.19 19.50
N GLN A 150 -1.16 4.26 19.11
CA GLN A 150 -0.84 3.98 17.72
C GLN A 150 -2.05 3.43 16.96
N ASP A 151 -2.82 2.52 17.56
CA ASP A 151 -4.06 2.01 16.99
C ASP A 151 -5.09 3.14 16.77
N HIS A 152 -5.15 4.11 17.68
CA HIS A 152 -5.98 5.31 17.52
C HIS A 152 -5.50 6.23 16.39
N VAL A 153 -4.19 6.37 16.19
CA VAL A 153 -3.63 7.12 15.05
C VAL A 153 -4.05 6.47 13.75
N ALA A 154 -3.83 5.15 13.60
CA ALA A 154 -4.20 4.41 12.39
C ALA A 154 -5.70 4.52 12.07
N ALA A 155 -6.57 4.45 13.08
CA ALA A 155 -8.01 4.65 12.88
C ALA A 155 -8.36 6.07 12.38
N MET A 156 -7.66 7.10 12.87
CA MET A 156 -7.86 8.48 12.43
C MET A 156 -7.26 8.74 11.05
N GLU A 157 -6.14 8.11 10.68
CA GLU A 157 -5.57 8.17 9.34
C GLU A 157 -6.51 7.55 8.30
N ASN A 158 -7.10 6.39 8.60
CA ASN A 158 -8.12 5.78 7.73
C ASN A 158 -9.32 6.71 7.56
N ARG A 159 -9.79 7.34 8.65
CA ARG A 159 -10.89 8.30 8.57
C ARG A 159 -10.51 9.53 7.75
N TRP A 160 -9.28 10.01 7.86
CA TRP A 160 -8.77 11.11 7.06
C TRP A 160 -8.77 10.77 5.57
N LEU A 161 -8.30 9.57 5.22
CA LEU A 161 -8.26 9.06 3.85
C LEU A 161 -9.68 9.03 3.24
N GLU A 162 -10.64 8.42 3.93
CA GLU A 162 -12.05 8.39 3.52
C GLU A 162 -12.60 9.80 3.25
N LEU A 163 -12.32 10.75 4.16
CA LEU A 163 -12.79 12.13 4.04
C LEU A 163 -12.11 12.88 2.89
N SER A 164 -10.84 12.59 2.59
CA SER A 164 -10.13 13.17 1.45
C SER A 164 -10.65 12.64 0.12
N GLU A 165 -10.91 11.33 0.01
CA GLU A 165 -11.49 10.71 -1.18
C GLU A 165 -12.90 11.23 -1.48
N MET A 166 -13.67 11.57 -0.43
CA MET A 166 -14.98 12.22 -0.59
C MET A 166 -14.89 13.65 -1.15
N LEU A 167 -13.74 14.32 -1.06
CA LEU A 167 -13.54 15.69 -1.52
C LEU A 167 -12.94 15.81 -2.92
N GLU A 168 -12.29 14.76 -3.43
CA GLU A 168 -11.84 14.63 -4.83
C GLU A 168 -13.01 14.47 -5.82
#